data_AF-A0A3M1XJ35-F1
#
_entry.id   AF-A0A3M1XJ35-F1
#
_cell.length_a   1.000
_cell.length_b   1.000
_cell.length_c   1.000
_cell.angle_alpha   90.00
_cell.angle_beta   90.00
_cell.angle_gamma   90.00
#
_symmetry.space_group_name_H-M   'P 1'
#
loop_
_entity.id
_entity.type
_entity.pdbx_description
1 polymer ?
#
loop_
_entity_poly.entity_id
_entity_poly.type
_entity_poly.pdbx_seq_one_letter_code
_entity_poly.pdbx_strand_id
1 'polypeptide(L)'
;MAEHFTHLDAQGNPGMVDVGAKAVTRRSATARSIVVLPESVLAHLDGKDIRTRKGPVFQTAMLAGTMAVKRTHDLIPLCHPLPVEKI
;
A
#
# COMPACT_ATOMS: atom_id res chain seq x y z
N MET A 1 -29.52 0.53 5.81
CA MET A 1 -28.75 1.69 6.30
C MET A 1 -28.18 2.36 5.07
N ALA A 2 -28.52 3.61 4.78
CA ALA A 2 -27.93 4.30 3.63
C ALA A 2 -26.43 4.46 3.88
N GLU A 3 -25.58 3.98 2.96
CA GLU A 3 -24.14 4.12 3.08
C GLU A 3 -23.77 5.60 2.97
N HIS A 4 -23.30 6.19 4.07
CA HIS A 4 -22.83 7.56 4.09
C HIS A 4 -21.34 7.56 3.73
N PHE A 5 -21.01 8.02 2.52
CA PHE A 5 -19.62 8.22 2.13
C PHE A 5 -18.98 9.31 3.00
N THR A 6 -17.75 9.08 3.44
CA THR A 6 -17.03 10.05 4.27
C THR A 6 -16.10 10.94 3.45
N HIS A 7 -15.66 10.49 2.27
CA HIS A 7 -14.80 11.26 1.36
C HIS A 7 -15.59 12.08 0.34
N LEU A 8 -16.92 12.15 0.49
CA LEU A 8 -17.78 13.01 -0.33
C LEU A 8 -18.44 14.04 0.59
N ASP A 9 -18.52 15.29 0.11
CA ASP A 9 -19.29 16.33 0.78
C ASP A 9 -20.81 16.15 0.58
N ALA A 10 -21.62 17.06 1.13
CA ALA A 10 -23.07 17.01 1.03
C ALA A 10 -23.60 17.21 -0.40
N GLN A 11 -22.77 17.70 -1.32
CA GLN A 11 -23.05 17.90 -2.74
C GLN A 11 -22.49 16.74 -3.60
N GLY A 12 -21.79 15.78 -2.99
CA GLY A 12 -21.17 14.64 -3.67
C GLY A 12 -19.79 14.92 -4.24
N ASN A 13 -19.14 16.05 -3.92
CA ASN A 13 -17.78 16.33 -4.37
C ASN A 13 -16.75 15.62 -3.47
N PRO A 14 -15.62 15.14 -4.04
CA PRO A 14 -14.56 14.53 -3.24
C PRO A 14 -13.89 15.53 -2.31
N GLY A 15 -13.67 15.13 -1.05
CA GLY A 15 -13.01 15.96 -0.04
C GLY A 15 -12.24 15.13 0.99
N MET A 16 -11.12 15.68 1.47
CA MET A 16 -10.34 15.05 2.55
C MET A 16 -11.05 15.31 3.88
N VAL A 17 -11.24 14.25 4.67
CA VAL A 17 -11.95 14.33 5.96
C VAL A 17 -11.07 15.02 7.00
N ASP A 18 -11.61 15.97 7.75
CA ASP A 18 -10.91 16.50 8.92
C ASP A 18 -10.87 15.46 10.06
N VAL A 19 -9.66 15.14 10.51
CA VAL A 19 -9.39 14.19 11.60
C VAL A 19 -8.68 14.84 12.79
N GLY A 20 -8.50 16.16 12.81
CA GLY A 20 -7.71 16.87 13.82
C GLY A 20 -8.22 16.73 15.26
N ALA A 21 -9.54 16.55 15.44
CA ALA A 21 -10.15 16.33 16.75
C ALA A 21 -10.07 14.87 17.24
N LYS A 22 -9.60 13.93 16.42
CA LYS A 22 -9.53 12.51 16.80
C LYS A 22 -8.31 12.25 17.69
N ALA A 23 -8.48 11.43 18.72
CA ALA A 23 -7.37 11.03 19.59
C ALA A 23 -6.31 10.21 18.83
N VAL A 24 -5.04 10.57 19.04
CA VAL A 24 -3.90 9.82 18.50
C VAL A 24 -3.81 8.47 19.20
N THR A 25 -3.75 7.41 18.40
CA THR A 25 -3.75 6.01 18.85
C THR A 25 -2.82 5.21 17.97
N ARG A 26 -2.22 4.14 18.51
CA ARG A 26 -1.41 3.21 17.71
C ARG A 26 -2.33 2.42 16.78
N ARG A 27 -2.00 2.39 15.49
CA ARG A 27 -2.79 1.73 14.45
C ARG A 27 -1.93 0.77 13.66
N SER A 28 -2.54 -0.33 13.22
CA SER A 28 -1.94 -1.30 12.31
C SER A 28 -2.96 -1.73 11.25
N ALA A 29 -2.46 -2.06 10.07
CA ALA A 29 -3.24 -2.63 8.99
C ALA A 29 -2.41 -3.71 8.29
N THR A 30 -3.06 -4.72 7.74
CA THR A 30 -2.41 -5.81 7.01
C THR A 30 -3.18 -6.08 5.72
N ALA A 31 -2.45 -6.15 4.61
CA ALA A 31 -3.00 -6.43 3.29
C ALA A 31 -2.17 -7.53 2.61
N ARG A 32 -2.76 -8.23 1.64
CA ARG A 32 -2.09 -9.25 0.82
C ARG A 32 -2.45 -9.07 -0.65
N SER A 33 -1.53 -9.45 -1.53
CA SER A 33 -1.78 -9.57 -2.97
C SER A 33 -1.19 -10.88 -3.49
N ILE A 34 -1.65 -11.33 -4.66
CA ILE A 34 -1.15 -12.53 -5.32
C ILE A 34 -0.68 -12.12 -6.72
N VAL A 35 0.53 -12.53 -7.06
CA VAL A 35 1.07 -12.39 -8.42
C VAL A 35 1.19 -13.78 -9.01
N VAL A 36 0.44 -14.03 -10.08
CA VAL A 36 0.51 -15.29 -10.82
C VAL A 36 1.61 -15.19 -11.85
N LEU A 37 2.54 -16.16 -11.83
CA LEU A 37 3.71 -16.17 -12.70
C LEU A 37 3.64 -17.36 -13.67
N PRO A 38 4.17 -17.22 -14.89
CA PRO A 38 4.33 -18.34 -15.80
C PRO A 38 5.43 -19.29 -15.31
N GLU A 39 5.36 -20.54 -15.75
CA GLU A 39 6.33 -21.59 -15.38
C GLU A 39 7.78 -21.21 -15.73
N SER A 40 7.98 -20.51 -16.84
CA SER A 40 9.30 -20.02 -17.25
C SER A 40 9.96 -19.08 -16.23
N VAL A 41 9.17 -18.31 -15.48
CA VAL A 41 9.69 -17.43 -14.42
C VAL A 41 9.90 -18.23 -13.13
N LEU A 42 9.02 -19.18 -12.83
CA LEU A 42 9.15 -20.07 -11.67
C LEU A 42 10.38 -20.97 -11.75
N ALA A 43 10.82 -21.34 -12.96
CA ALA A 43 12.07 -22.08 -13.18
C ALA A 43 13.32 -21.37 -12.63
N HIS A 44 13.25 -20.06 -12.39
CA HIS A 44 14.34 -19.27 -11.81
C HIS A 44 14.27 -19.15 -10.28
N LEU A 45 13.30 -19.81 -9.62
CA LEU A 45 13.16 -19.83 -8.18
C LEU A 45 14.23 -20.73 -7.54
N ASP A 46 15.08 -20.17 -6.67
CA ASP A 46 16.16 -20.90 -6.00
C ASP A 46 15.83 -21.30 -4.54
N GLY A 47 14.53 -21.39 -4.24
CA GLY A 47 14.00 -21.70 -2.91
C GLY A 47 13.90 -20.49 -1.97
N LYS A 48 14.53 -19.36 -2.29
CA LYS A 48 14.44 -18.12 -1.49
C LYS A 48 14.05 -16.90 -2.31
N ASP A 49 14.43 -16.85 -3.59
CA ASP A 49 14.11 -15.74 -4.48
C ASP A 49 14.04 -16.21 -5.94
N ILE A 50 13.47 -15.39 -6.81
CA ILE A 50 13.55 -15.54 -8.25
C ILE A 50 14.78 -14.75 -8.71
N ARG A 51 15.83 -15.46 -9.15
CA ARG A 51 17.07 -14.83 -9.62
C ARG A 51 17.06 -14.65 -11.13
N THR A 52 17.11 -13.39 -11.55
CA THR A 52 17.16 -13.03 -12.98
C THR A 52 18.48 -12.34 -13.30
N ARG A 53 18.70 -12.05 -14.60
CA ARG A 53 19.83 -11.20 -15.05
C ARG A 53 19.81 -9.79 -14.45
N LYS A 54 18.67 -9.32 -13.94
CA LYS A 54 18.50 -8.02 -13.28
C LYS A 54 18.71 -8.08 -11.76
N GLY A 55 18.98 -9.26 -11.21
CA GLY A 55 19.14 -9.48 -9.77
C GLY A 55 17.92 -10.15 -9.12
N PRO A 56 17.86 -10.10 -7.77
CA PRO A 56 16.83 -10.75 -6.97
C PRO A 56 15.49 -10.00 -7.03
N VAL A 57 14.41 -10.71 -7.37
CA VAL A 57 13.09 -10.12 -7.59
C VAL A 57 12.39 -9.78 -6.27
N PHE A 58 12.36 -10.69 -5.30
CA PHE A 58 11.65 -10.48 -4.02
C PHE A 58 12.32 -9.41 -3.18
N GLN A 59 13.65 -9.37 -3.13
CA GLN A 59 14.36 -8.28 -2.45
C GLN A 59 14.01 -6.91 -3.05
N THR A 60 14.00 -6.83 -4.38
CA THR A 60 13.61 -5.59 -5.08
C THR A 60 12.15 -5.23 -4.80
N ALA A 61 11.25 -6.21 -4.82
CA ALA A 61 9.83 -6.02 -4.51
C ALA A 61 9.60 -5.54 -3.07
N MET A 62 10.36 -6.05 -2.11
CA MET A 62 10.29 -5.64 -0.70
C MET A 62 10.72 -4.17 -0.51
N LEU A 63 11.80 -3.76 -1.17
CA LEU A 63 12.22 -2.36 -1.17
C LEU A 63 11.16 -1.46 -1.82
N ALA A 64 10.65 -1.85 -3.00
CA ALA A 64 9.60 -1.13 -3.70
C ALA A 64 8.33 -0.99 -2.85
N GLY A 65 7.90 -2.06 -2.17
CA GLY A 65 6.76 -2.03 -1.26
C GLY A 65 6.98 -1.09 -0.07
N THR A 66 8.18 -1.10 0.52
CA THR A 66 8.55 -0.20 1.62
C THR A 66 8.50 1.27 1.18
N MET A 67 8.99 1.58 -0.02
CA MET A 67 8.91 2.91 -0.60
C MET A 67 7.47 3.32 -0.92
N ALA A 68 6.67 2.39 -1.45
CA ALA A 68 5.27 2.63 -1.81
C ALA A 68 4.44 2.99 -0.57
N VAL A 69 4.60 2.27 0.54
CA VAL A 69 3.90 2.57 1.81
C VAL A 69 4.17 4.01 2.27
N LYS A 70 5.43 4.45 2.23
CA LYS A 70 5.81 5.81 2.64
C LYS A 70 5.27 6.90 1.72
N ARG A 71 4.99 6.57 0.46
CA ARG A 71 4.44 7.47 -0.57
C ARG A 71 2.95 7.29 -0.80
N THR A 72 2.24 6.59 0.08
CA THR A 72 0.81 6.31 -0.10
C THR A 72 -0.01 7.60 -0.27
N HIS A 73 0.30 8.64 0.50
CA HIS A 73 -0.39 9.93 0.43
C HIS A 73 -0.09 10.72 -0.86
N ASP A 74 1.07 10.50 -1.49
CA ASP A 74 1.38 11.08 -2.79
C ASP A 74 0.56 10.43 -3.92
N LEU A 75 0.20 9.15 -3.74
CA LEU A 75 -0.48 8.34 -4.75
C LEU A 75 -2.01 8.35 -4.62
N ILE A 76 -2.53 8.45 -3.39
CA ILE A 76 -3.97 8.42 -3.10
C ILE A 76 -4.44 9.83 -2.76
N PRO A 77 -5.21 10.52 -3.64
CA PRO A 77 -5.43 11.96 -3.56
C PRO A 77 -6.02 12.52 -2.25
N LEU A 78 -6.82 11.72 -1.54
CA LEU A 78 -7.50 12.15 -0.31
C LEU A 78 -6.97 11.45 0.94
N CYS A 79 -5.81 10.78 0.83
CA CYS A 79 -5.16 10.14 1.97
C CYS A 79 -4.36 11.16 2.78
N HIS A 80 -4.50 11.11 4.11
CA HIS A 80 -3.70 11.96 5.00
C HIS A 80 -2.22 11.55 4.96
N PRO A 81 -1.28 12.52 4.94
CA PRO A 81 0.12 12.22 5.16
C PRO A 81 0.32 11.75 6.61
N LEU A 82 0.85 10.53 6.77
CA LEU A 82 1.09 9.92 8.09
C LEU A 82 2.54 9.46 8.20
N PRO A 83 3.21 9.71 9.35
CA PRO A 83 4.52 9.12 9.62
C PRO A 83 4.35 7.60 9.84
N VAL A 84 5.06 6.80 9.05
CA VAL A 84 5.05 5.33 9.18
C VAL A 84 6.22 4.89 10.05
N GLU A 85 5.91 4.35 11.22
CA GLU A 85 6.92 3.92 12.20
C GLU A 85 7.50 2.52 11.90
N LYS A 86 6.68 1.60 11.37
CA LYS A 86 7.06 0.22 11.08
C LYS A 86 6.32 -0.30 9.85
N ILE A 87 7.05 -1.03 9.00
CA ILE A 87 6.56 -1.77 7.83
C ILE A 87 6.91 -3.24 8.03
#